data_AF-A0AAG5DG06-F1
#
_entry.id   AF-A0AAG5DG06-F1
#
_cell.length_a   1.000
_cell.length_b   1.000
_cell.length_c   1.000
_cell.angle_alpha   90.00
_cell.angle_beta   90.00
_cell.angle_gamma   90.00
#
_symmetry.space_group_name_H-M   'P 1'
#
loop_
_entity.id
_entity.type
_entity.pdbx_description
1 polymer ?
#
loop_
_entity_poly.entity_id
_entity_poly.type
_entity_poly.pdbx_seq_one_letter_code
_entity_poly.pdbx_strand_id
1 'polypeptide(L)'
;SHCSCPKVCSKYGESLSNNRPPHLLLDTTLTGVSSETVKSFSLALGIPTVSASFGQEGDLRQWRDLTTAKRGYLLQVMPPADMIPQVIRSIIIYMNITNAAILYDSTFVMDHKYKALLQNI
;
A
#
# COMPACT_ATOMS: atom_id res chain seq x y z
N SER A 1 21.18 -13.38 2.17
CA SER A 1 20.03 -12.68 1.57
C SER A 1 18.83 -12.84 2.48
N HIS A 2 18.42 -11.77 3.17
CA HIS A 2 17.27 -11.76 4.09
C HIS A 2 15.98 -11.59 3.30
N CYS A 3 15.12 -12.60 3.28
CA CYS A 3 13.84 -12.56 2.60
C CYS A 3 12.74 -12.94 3.60
N SER A 4 11.84 -12.00 3.90
CA SER A 4 11.02 -12.02 5.12
C SER A 4 9.77 -12.92 5.07
N CYS A 5 9.35 -13.43 3.90
CA CYS A 5 8.22 -14.37 3.77
C CYS A 5 8.67 -15.65 3.06
N PRO A 6 8.77 -16.80 3.77
CA PRO A 6 9.28 -18.06 3.21
C PRO A 6 8.57 -18.50 1.92
N LYS A 7 7.26 -18.26 1.80
CA LYS A 7 6.48 -18.62 0.60
C LYS A 7 6.89 -17.82 -0.63
N VAL A 8 7.03 -16.50 -0.50
CA VAL A 8 7.45 -15.62 -1.60
C VAL A 8 8.89 -15.94 -2.00
N CYS A 9 9.78 -16.12 -1.03
CA CYS A 9 11.18 -16.45 -1.27
C CYS A 9 11.36 -17.81 -1.95
N SER A 10 10.60 -18.82 -1.51
CA SER A 10 10.62 -20.16 -2.10
C SER A 10 10.19 -20.13 -3.56
N LYS A 11 9.07 -19.45 -3.87
CA LYS A 11 8.61 -19.33 -5.26
C LYS A 11 9.55 -18.52 -6.14
N TYR A 12 10.14 -17.45 -5.61
CA TYR A 12 11.15 -16.68 -6.33
C TYR A 12 12.41 -17.53 -6.60
N GLY A 13 12.90 -18.26 -5.60
CA GLY A 13 14.05 -19.16 -5.74
C GLY A 13 13.81 -20.27 -6.77
N GLU A 14 12.61 -20.86 -6.79
CA GLU A 14 12.20 -21.81 -7.83
C GLU A 14 12.24 -21.17 -9.22
N SER A 15 11.72 -19.95 -9.36
CA SER A 15 11.75 -19.18 -10.61
C SER A 15 13.18 -18.94 -11.12
N LEU A 16 14.09 -18.59 -10.21
CA LEU A 16 15.52 -18.41 -10.53
C LEU A 16 16.18 -19.73 -10.95
N SER A 17 15.92 -20.82 -10.24
CA SER A 17 16.48 -22.15 -10.57
C SER A 17 16.01 -22.64 -11.95
N ASN A 18 14.81 -22.24 -12.36
CA ASN A 18 14.24 -22.55 -13.67
C ASN A 18 14.64 -21.54 -14.76
N ASN A 19 15.57 -20.63 -14.47
CA ASN A 19 16.04 -19.56 -15.36
C ASN A 19 14.90 -18.67 -15.90
N ARG A 20 13.90 -18.42 -15.06
CA ARG A 20 12.72 -17.57 -15.34
C ARG A 20 12.61 -16.48 -14.27
N PRO A 21 13.54 -15.52 -14.17
CA PRO A 21 13.41 -14.43 -13.21
C PRO A 21 12.14 -13.60 -13.51
N PRO A 22 11.34 -13.23 -12.49
CA PRO A 22 10.22 -12.34 -12.70
C PRO A 22 10.71 -10.92 -13.02
N HIS A 23 10.14 -10.32 -14.06
CA HIS A 23 10.45 -8.95 -14.49
C HIS A 23 9.53 -7.90 -13.86
N LEU A 24 8.40 -8.33 -13.30
CA LEU A 24 7.36 -7.49 -12.72
C LEU A 24 6.77 -8.18 -11.49
N LEU A 25 6.47 -7.40 -10.45
CA LEU A 25 5.73 -7.84 -9.29
C LEU A 25 4.36 -7.14 -9.25
N LEU A 26 3.30 -7.93 -9.12
CA LEU A 26 1.95 -7.44 -8.91
C LEU A 26 1.56 -7.70 -7.45
N ASP A 27 1.50 -6.63 -6.68
CA ASP A 27 1.14 -6.68 -5.27
C ASP A 27 -0.34 -6.32 -5.10
N THR A 28 -1.15 -7.33 -4.80
CA THR A 28 -2.59 -7.20 -4.53
C THR A 28 -2.92 -7.21 -3.04
N THR A 29 -1.90 -7.17 -2.17
CA THR A 29 -2.13 -7.07 -0.73
C THR A 29 -2.64 -5.68 -0.38
N LEU A 30 -3.54 -5.58 0.60
CA LEU A 30 -4.10 -4.29 1.02
C LEU A 30 -3.34 -3.69 2.20
N THR A 31 -3.17 -4.44 3.29
CA THR A 31 -2.52 -3.97 4.52
C THR A 31 -1.89 -5.13 5.30
N GLY A 32 -1.27 -4.83 6.44
CA GLY A 32 -0.71 -5.80 7.37
C GLY A 32 0.62 -6.43 6.94
N VAL A 33 1.02 -7.48 7.66
CA VAL A 33 2.34 -8.12 7.54
C VAL A 33 2.64 -8.60 6.13
N SER A 34 1.64 -9.13 5.42
CA SER A 34 1.81 -9.56 4.03
C SER A 34 2.19 -8.40 3.12
N SER A 35 1.52 -7.25 3.27
CA SER A 35 1.84 -6.04 2.49
C SER A 35 3.23 -5.49 2.81
N GLU A 36 3.58 -5.41 4.08
CA GLU A 36 4.92 -4.99 4.50
C GLU A 36 6.02 -5.91 3.96
N THR A 37 5.75 -7.21 3.93
CA THR A 37 6.71 -8.19 3.43
C THR A 37 6.90 -8.06 1.92
N VAL A 38 5.82 -7.91 1.15
CA VAL A 38 5.92 -7.73 -0.30
C VAL A 38 6.66 -6.43 -0.63
N LYS A 39 6.38 -5.33 0.08
CA LYS A 39 7.10 -4.05 -0.05
C LYS A 39 8.59 -4.17 0.24
N SER A 40 8.96 -4.88 1.31
CA SER A 40 10.36 -5.10 1.65
C SER A 40 11.04 -6.00 0.62
N PHE A 41 10.33 -6.99 0.10
CA PHE A 41 10.84 -7.94 -0.88
C PHE A 41 11.09 -7.25 -2.24
N SER A 42 10.11 -6.50 -2.75
CA SER A 42 10.25 -5.76 -4.01
C SER A 42 11.37 -4.74 -3.97
N LEU A 43 11.50 -4.03 -2.83
CA LEU A 43 12.57 -3.06 -2.61
C LEU A 43 13.94 -3.74 -2.60
N ALA A 44 14.09 -4.84 -1.86
CA ALA A 44 15.37 -5.53 -1.70
C ALA A 44 15.89 -6.11 -3.02
N LEU A 45 14.98 -6.54 -3.90
CA LEU A 45 15.34 -7.14 -5.18
C LEU A 45 15.31 -6.16 -6.36
N GLY A 46 14.86 -4.92 -6.14
CA GLY A 46 14.75 -3.92 -7.20
C GLY A 46 13.85 -4.39 -8.35
N ILE A 47 12.77 -5.13 -8.05
CA ILE A 47 11.85 -5.61 -9.08
C ILE A 47 10.79 -4.51 -9.31
N PRO A 48 10.57 -4.05 -10.55
CA PRO A 48 9.47 -3.15 -10.87
C PRO A 48 8.15 -3.70 -10.34
N THR A 49 7.46 -2.92 -9.52
CA THR A 49 6.32 -3.37 -8.74
C THR A 49 5.13 -2.45 -8.95
N VAL A 50 3.98 -3.03 -9.26
CA VAL A 50 2.68 -2.35 -9.20
C VAL A 50 1.98 -2.83 -7.93
N SER A 51 1.67 -1.91 -7.01
CA SER A 51 1.04 -2.26 -5.73
C SER A 51 -0.32 -1.58 -5.56
N ALA A 52 -1.33 -2.38 -5.21
CA ALA A 52 -2.66 -1.93 -4.82
C ALA A 52 -2.81 -1.77 -3.30
N SER A 53 -1.70 -1.79 -2.57
CA SER A 53 -1.72 -1.68 -1.12
C SER A 53 -2.10 -0.29 -0.63
N PHE A 54 -2.73 -0.27 0.54
CA PHE A 54 -3.12 0.94 1.23
C PHE A 54 -1.87 1.71 1.65
N GLY A 55 -1.96 3.03 1.57
CA GLY A 55 -0.88 3.95 1.89
C GLY A 55 -0.85 5.14 0.93
N GLN A 56 -0.50 6.30 1.44
CA GLN A 56 -0.18 7.48 0.63
C GLN A 56 1.33 7.65 0.50
N GLU A 57 1.73 8.65 -0.27
CA GLU A 57 3.12 9.10 -0.29
C GLU A 57 3.58 9.41 1.14
N GLY A 58 4.69 8.77 1.56
CA GLY A 58 5.22 8.88 2.92
C GLY A 58 4.68 7.87 3.95
N ASP A 59 3.51 7.27 3.71
CA ASP A 59 2.94 6.24 4.60
C ASP A 59 3.68 4.90 4.47
N LEU A 60 4.17 4.60 3.28
CA LEU A 60 4.92 3.39 2.99
C LEU A 60 6.30 3.44 3.66
N ARG A 61 6.41 3.02 4.92
CA ARG A 61 7.66 3.05 5.71
C ARG A 61 8.89 2.57 4.93
N GLN A 62 8.80 1.42 4.26
CA GLN A 62 9.92 0.83 3.51
C GLN A 62 10.32 1.68 2.28
N TRP A 63 9.36 2.40 1.71
CA TRP A 63 9.51 3.20 0.50
C TRP A 63 9.56 4.71 0.76
N ARG A 64 9.59 5.14 2.03
CA ARG A 64 9.55 6.55 2.42
C ARG A 64 10.74 7.35 1.85
N ASP A 65 11.93 6.75 1.83
CA ASP A 65 13.13 7.36 1.25
C ASP A 65 13.20 7.11 -0.26
N LEU A 66 12.44 7.89 -1.03
CA LEU A 66 12.33 7.82 -2.49
C LEU A 66 13.55 8.43 -3.20
N THR A 67 14.68 7.72 -3.16
CA THR A 67 15.83 8.02 -4.02
C THR A 67 15.42 7.98 -5.49
N THR A 68 16.14 8.70 -6.36
CA THR A 68 15.84 8.76 -7.81
C THR A 68 15.74 7.38 -8.45
N ALA A 69 16.57 6.44 -7.99
CA ALA A 69 16.52 5.04 -8.43
C ALA A 69 15.23 4.34 -7.99
N LYS A 70 14.82 4.49 -6.72
CA LYS A 70 13.62 3.83 -6.17
C LYS A 70 12.31 4.30 -6.83
N ARG A 71 12.25 5.55 -7.30
CA ARG A 71 11.07 6.07 -8.02
C ARG A 71 10.75 5.29 -9.29
N GLY A 72 11.75 4.63 -9.90
CA GLY A 72 11.55 3.80 -11.09
C GLY A 72 10.98 2.39 -10.80
N TYR A 73 10.90 1.98 -9.53
CA TYR A 73 10.59 0.58 -9.16
C TYR A 73 9.23 0.37 -8.51
N LEU A 74 8.52 1.43 -8.11
CA LEU A 74 7.22 1.31 -7.47
C LEU A 74 6.20 2.22 -8.14
N LEU A 75 5.18 1.60 -8.73
CA LEU A 75 3.93 2.23 -9.08
C LEU A 75 2.89 1.86 -8.02
N GLN A 76 2.49 2.83 -7.21
CA GLN A 76 1.42 2.62 -6.25
C GLN A 76 0.09 3.06 -6.84
N VAL A 77 -0.88 2.15 -6.84
CA VAL A 77 -2.27 2.39 -7.23
C VAL A 77 -3.09 2.47 -5.97
N MET A 78 -3.64 3.66 -5.67
CA MET A 78 -4.49 3.85 -4.51
C MET A 78 -5.86 3.22 -4.76
N PRO A 79 -6.27 2.20 -3.98
CA PRO A 79 -7.57 1.57 -4.18
C PRO A 79 -8.72 2.50 -3.72
N PRO A 80 -9.95 2.30 -4.21
CA PRO A 80 -11.10 3.16 -3.87
C PRO A 80 -11.32 3.32 -2.36
N ALA A 81 -11.13 2.25 -1.59
CA ALA A 81 -11.29 2.25 -0.14
C ALA A 81 -10.30 3.19 0.60
N ASP A 82 -9.14 3.48 0.01
CA ASP A 82 -8.15 4.42 0.54
C ASP A 82 -8.43 5.87 0.07
N MET A 83 -9.01 6.02 -1.13
CA MET A 83 -9.39 7.31 -1.69
C MET A 83 -10.59 7.96 -0.99
N ILE A 84 -11.60 7.17 -0.61
CA ILE A 84 -12.86 7.68 -0.03
C ILE A 84 -12.63 8.57 1.20
N PRO A 85 -11.83 8.16 2.22
CA PRO A 85 -11.50 9.03 3.35
C PRO A 85 -10.92 10.39 2.96
N GLN A 86 -10.10 10.43 1.90
CA GLN A 86 -9.48 11.67 1.42
C GLN A 86 -10.48 12.58 0.75
N VAL A 87 -11.38 12.03 -0.07
CA VAL A 87 -12.45 12.80 -0.69
C VAL A 87 -13.35 13.43 0.36
N ILE A 88 -13.72 12.66 1.40
CA ILE A 88 -14.54 13.18 2.51
C ILE A 88 -13.80 14.32 3.23
N ARG A 89 -12.50 14.16 3.53
CA ARG A 89 -11.67 15.22 4.12
C ARG A 89 -11.64 16.48 3.25
N SER A 90 -11.42 16.34 1.94
CA SER A 90 -11.41 17.47 1.01
C SER A 90 -12.73 18.22 1.02
N ILE A 91 -13.86 17.50 1.05
CA ILE A 91 -15.20 18.10 1.13
C ILE A 91 -15.39 18.88 2.44
N ILE A 92 -14.99 18.29 3.58
CA ILE A 92 -15.11 18.92 4.91
C ILE A 92 -14.33 20.23 4.98
N ILE A 93 -13.08 20.21 4.50
CA ILE A 93 -12.22 21.40 4.45
C ILE A 93 -12.82 22.44 3.51
N TYR A 94 -13.22 22.03 2.30
CA TYR A 94 -13.78 22.92 1.29
C TYR A 94 -15.06 23.63 1.76
N MET A 95 -15.92 22.92 2.50
CA MET A 95 -17.18 23.46 3.02
C MET A 95 -17.06 24.07 4.43
N ASN A 96 -15.86 24.07 5.03
CA ASN A 96 -15.63 24.53 6.40
C ASN A 96 -16.57 23.87 7.43
N ILE A 97 -16.76 22.55 7.30
CA ILE A 97 -17.61 21.78 8.21
C ILE A 97 -16.86 21.56 9.53
N THR A 98 -17.40 22.10 10.63
CA THR A 98 -16.81 21.96 11.97
C THR A 98 -17.24 20.69 12.70
N ASN A 99 -18.38 20.11 12.33
CA ASN A 99 -18.95 18.92 12.95
C ASN A 99 -19.61 18.02 11.90
N ALA A 100 -19.31 16.74 11.93
CA ALA A 100 -19.88 15.75 11.03
C ALA A 100 -20.16 14.44 11.77
N ALA A 101 -21.22 13.75 11.37
CA ALA A 101 -21.50 12.37 11.77
C ALA A 101 -21.48 11.49 10.52
N ILE A 102 -20.84 10.31 10.63
CA ILE A 102 -20.75 9.34 9.53
C ILE A 102 -21.66 8.18 9.88
N LEU A 103 -22.69 7.98 9.06
CA LEU A 103 -23.62 6.87 9.16
C LEU A 103 -23.21 5.79 8.15
N TYR A 104 -23.14 4.54 8.61
CA TYR A 104 -22.85 3.38 7.78
C TYR A 104 -23.75 2.23 8.21
N ASP A 105 -24.04 1.32 7.28
CA ASP A 105 -24.88 0.16 7.55
C ASP A 105 -24.06 -1.01 8.14
N SER A 106 -24.72 -2.13 8.40
CA SER A 106 -24.09 -3.33 8.94
C SER A 106 -23.16 -4.06 7.97
N THR A 107 -23.17 -3.69 6.68
CA THR A 107 -22.30 -4.28 5.66
C THR A 107 -20.95 -3.55 5.56
N PHE A 108 -20.86 -2.35 6.12
CA PHE A 108 -19.65 -1.56 6.11
C PHE A 108 -18.58 -2.12 7.04
N VAL A 109 -17.43 -2.48 6.46
CA VAL A 109 -16.24 -2.89 7.21
C VAL A 109 -15.33 -1.68 7.42
N MET A 110 -15.29 -1.20 8.67
CA MET A 110 -14.45 -0.06 9.04
C MET A 110 -12.97 -0.45 9.07
N ASP A 111 -12.21 -0.04 8.07
CA ASP A 111 -10.75 -0.19 8.07
C ASP A 111 -10.05 0.92 8.89
N HIS A 112 -8.78 0.71 9.26
CA HIS A 112 -7.96 1.59 10.09
C HIS A 112 -7.96 3.06 9.65
N LYS A 113 -8.08 3.34 8.34
CA LYS A 113 -8.10 4.70 7.79
C LYS A 113 -9.37 5.50 8.13
N TYR A 114 -10.50 4.84 8.39
CA TYR A 114 -11.75 5.52 8.75
C TYR A 114 -11.75 6.04 10.19
N LYS A 115 -10.95 5.44 11.09
CA LYS A 115 -10.82 5.91 12.49
C LYS A 115 -10.12 7.26 12.60
N ALA A 116 -9.21 7.55 11.66
CA ALA A 116 -8.50 8.81 11.60
C ALA A 116 -9.20 9.84 10.70
N LEU A 117 -10.37 9.53 10.13
CA LEU A 117 -10.96 10.32 9.05
C LEU A 117 -11.16 11.79 9.42
N LEU A 118 -11.53 12.08 10.67
CA LEU A 118 -11.69 13.44 11.21
C LEU A 118 -10.61 13.87 12.22
N GLN A 119 -9.55 13.08 12.40
CA GLN A 119 -8.47 13.45 13.31
C GLN A 119 -7.60 14.55 12.69
N ASN A 120 -7.43 15.63 13.45
CA ASN A 120 -6.58 16.79 13.12
C ASN A 120 -6.93 17.46 11.78
N ILE A 121 -8.24 17.63 11.50
CA ILE A 121 -8.73 18.55 10.47
C ILE A 121 -8.96 19.93 11.11
#